data_AF-A0A7D6DWV5-F1
#
_entry.id   AF-A0A7D6DWV5-F1
#
_cell.length_a   1.000
_cell.length_b   1.000
_cell.length_c   1.000
_cell.angle_alpha   90.00
_cell.angle_beta   90.00
_cell.angle_gamma   90.00
#
_symmetry.space_group_name_H-M   'P 1'
#
loop_
_entity.id
_entity.type
_entity.pdbx_description
1 polymer ?
#
loop_
_entity_poly.entity_id
_entity_poly.type
_entity_poly.pdbx_seq_one_letter_code
_entity_poly.pdbx_strand_id
1 'polypeptide(L)'
;MTNPGDSDPLRYAADALAESGIPVVVDEEPGAGQDPKALVDQFIQTLASGAPAGWVKLHGAISMAGGEEIAQAVAENPDGSVRIPVTSNALEPIRLHRQITAGSAGPWLRLLFECDNSGTLRIGFDYGDNGLPADQLLSSEAYARDVRQYPRADMPLWLLAHLGNEGQQMRSAADAHHRASVGVGEVATADDEIPALSLLWPRIAALAAVCRGSGAPVGPRTDPSFQAHVGDSGGCILARLPGDRAVLSGGRDDSRLLMAAYRGEIPWPDLYRGAPVWLHNLYLDPRAASGMLSFCYWWHAGHWYRAELTEAAPLLQADPPWVATEEIVRGVPGVWSVNSTASLITRVLGRIGVEFTDHNANSPARLVRAAEAGICSAHHLSDLFANGMPQAFDMAEALSQLDAADVLLPAIPALDQATATALVHDYCRDHGFTARGYPVEQLRAARIDGGWDLYVPVAPGEIPIDATVFLVADDGVVEPTTMHDPEKMFFDFASRFANRIRRQR
;
A
#
# COMPACT_ATOMS: atom_id res chain seq x y z
N MET A 1 40.66 -2.33 23.85
CA MET A 1 40.17 -3.49 24.62
C MET A 1 39.08 -2.98 25.56
N THR A 2 37.86 -2.90 25.04
CA THR A 2 36.65 -2.53 25.77
C THR A 2 35.95 -3.80 26.25
N ASN A 3 35.41 -3.74 27.46
CA ASN A 3 34.81 -4.83 28.23
C ASN A 3 33.70 -5.58 27.44
N PRO A 4 33.58 -6.91 27.50
CA PRO A 4 32.51 -7.67 26.84
C PRO A 4 31.23 -7.81 27.69
N GLY A 5 30.93 -6.83 28.54
CA GLY A 5 29.94 -6.97 29.62
C GLY A 5 28.61 -6.23 29.47
N ASP A 6 28.29 -5.63 28.32
CA ASP A 6 27.11 -4.74 28.20
C ASP A 6 26.32 -4.92 26.89
N SER A 7 26.46 -6.06 26.21
CA SER A 7 25.53 -6.42 25.12
C SER A 7 24.29 -7.07 25.73
N ASP A 8 23.27 -6.28 26.01
CA ASP A 8 21.93 -6.77 26.36
C ASP A 8 21.38 -7.61 25.19
N PRO A 9 21.34 -8.96 25.30
CA PRO A 9 20.91 -9.83 24.22
C PRO A 9 19.41 -9.70 23.92
N LEU A 10 18.62 -9.19 24.87
CA LEU A 10 17.18 -8.95 24.72
C LEU A 10 16.92 -7.75 23.82
N ARG A 11 17.78 -6.74 23.91
CA ARG A 11 17.74 -5.55 23.05
C ARG A 11 18.14 -5.87 21.60
N TYR A 12 19.15 -6.72 21.42
CA TYR A 12 19.52 -7.24 20.09
C TYR A 12 18.41 -8.13 19.47
N ALA A 13 17.68 -8.90 20.29
CA ALA A 13 16.55 -9.72 19.85
C ALA A 13 15.31 -8.88 19.51
N ALA A 14 15.05 -7.80 20.24
CA ALA A 14 14.02 -6.81 19.92
C ALA A 14 14.32 -6.11 18.58
N ASP A 15 15.59 -5.75 18.33
CA ASP A 15 16.01 -5.11 17.08
C ASP A 15 15.83 -6.05 15.85
N ALA A 16 16.14 -7.34 15.97
CA ALA A 16 15.96 -8.32 14.88
C ALA A 16 14.49 -8.66 14.59
N LEU A 17 13.61 -8.61 15.59
CA LEU A 17 12.16 -8.78 15.43
C LEU A 17 11.49 -7.49 14.90
N ALA A 18 12.02 -6.32 15.28
CA ALA A 18 11.63 -5.03 14.72
C ALA A 18 12.04 -4.90 13.24
N GLU A 19 13.18 -5.46 12.82
CA GLU A 19 13.57 -5.59 11.41
C GLU A 19 12.60 -6.48 10.60
N SER A 20 11.84 -7.36 11.28
CA SER A 20 10.74 -8.15 10.71
C SER A 20 9.36 -7.45 10.83
N GLY A 21 9.32 -6.20 11.28
CA GLY A 21 8.11 -5.38 11.37
C GLY A 21 7.23 -5.65 12.60
N ILE A 22 7.76 -6.28 13.65
CA ILE A 22 7.01 -6.61 14.88
C ILE A 22 7.53 -5.74 16.03
N PRO A 23 6.72 -4.81 16.59
CA PRO A 23 7.13 -4.04 17.77
C PRO A 23 7.22 -4.95 19.01
N VAL A 24 8.26 -4.76 19.82
CA VAL A 24 8.54 -5.55 21.04
C VAL A 24 8.90 -4.60 22.19
N VAL A 25 8.31 -4.83 23.35
CA VAL A 25 8.73 -4.22 24.62
C VAL A 25 9.43 -5.28 25.46
N VAL A 26 10.65 -4.97 25.93
CA VAL A 26 11.40 -5.79 26.89
C VAL A 26 11.15 -5.21 28.28
N ASP A 27 10.55 -5.99 29.19
CA ASP A 27 10.37 -5.59 30.58
C ASP A 27 11.43 -6.24 31.49
N GLU A 28 11.94 -5.46 32.45
CA GLU A 28 12.86 -5.89 33.51
C GLU A 28 12.10 -6.27 34.81
N GLU A 29 12.59 -7.36 35.40
CA GLU A 29 12.34 -7.95 36.73
C GLU A 29 10.94 -8.52 37.08
N PRO A 30 10.84 -9.86 37.29
CA PRO A 30 9.69 -10.50 37.92
C PRO A 30 9.76 -10.45 39.45
N GLY A 31 8.59 -10.26 40.08
CA GLY A 31 8.40 -10.44 41.52
C GLY A 31 8.60 -11.89 41.99
N ALA A 32 8.95 -12.06 43.27
CA ALA A 32 9.32 -13.33 43.89
C ALA A 32 8.31 -14.48 43.66
N GLY A 33 8.69 -15.41 42.79
CA GLY A 33 7.96 -16.58 42.31
C GLY A 33 8.84 -17.36 41.32
N GLN A 34 8.39 -18.50 40.78
CA GLN A 34 9.15 -19.29 39.78
C GLN A 34 9.71 -18.40 38.65
N ASP A 35 10.95 -18.65 38.23
CA ASP A 35 11.63 -17.89 37.18
C ASP A 35 10.85 -17.97 35.84
N PRO A 36 10.32 -16.84 35.31
CA PRO A 36 9.58 -16.84 34.05
C PRO A 36 10.39 -17.39 32.88
N LYS A 37 11.71 -17.16 32.85
CA LYS A 37 12.55 -17.68 31.78
C LYS A 37 12.55 -19.21 31.78
N ALA A 38 12.65 -19.82 32.96
CA ALA A 38 12.62 -21.27 33.13
C ALA A 38 11.31 -21.90 32.63
N LEU A 39 10.18 -21.19 32.74
CA LEU A 39 8.89 -21.66 32.22
C LEU A 39 8.87 -21.72 30.70
N VAL A 40 9.45 -20.71 30.01
CA VAL A 40 9.55 -20.75 28.56
C VAL A 40 10.54 -21.82 28.11
N ASP A 41 11.68 -21.95 28.78
CA ASP A 41 12.66 -23.00 28.48
C ASP A 41 12.03 -24.40 28.61
N GLN A 42 11.21 -24.63 29.65
CA GLN A 42 10.49 -25.89 29.84
C GLN A 42 9.53 -26.19 28.67
N PHE A 43 8.80 -25.17 28.19
CA PHE A 43 7.92 -25.31 27.03
C PHE A 43 8.72 -25.67 25.76
N ILE A 44 9.79 -24.94 25.49
CA ILE A 44 10.63 -25.16 24.30
C ILE A 44 11.29 -26.54 24.33
N GLN A 45 11.79 -26.99 25.49
CA GLN A 45 12.33 -28.34 25.65
C GLN A 45 11.27 -29.42 25.38
N THR A 46 10.03 -29.19 25.82
CA THR A 46 8.91 -30.11 25.56
C THR A 46 8.62 -30.22 24.06
N LEU A 47 8.59 -29.10 23.34
CA LEU A 47 8.40 -29.09 21.89
C LEU A 47 9.57 -29.72 21.15
N ALA A 48 10.81 -29.37 21.49
CA ALA A 48 12.01 -29.90 20.86
C ALA A 48 12.13 -31.42 21.03
N SER A 49 11.69 -31.96 22.18
CA SER A 49 11.63 -33.42 22.41
C SER A 49 10.63 -34.13 21.50
N GLY A 50 9.60 -33.42 21.03
CA GLY A 50 8.59 -33.91 20.09
C GLY A 50 8.90 -33.60 18.61
N ALA A 51 9.97 -32.86 18.33
CA ALA A 51 10.35 -32.48 16.98
C ALA A 51 10.93 -33.68 16.19
N PRO A 52 10.70 -33.74 14.87
CA PRO A 52 11.28 -34.80 14.03
C PRO A 52 12.81 -34.77 14.06
N ALA A 53 13.44 -35.93 13.93
CA ALA A 53 14.89 -36.01 13.89
C ALA A 53 15.47 -35.18 12.73
N GLY A 54 16.56 -34.45 12.99
CA GLY A 54 17.24 -33.63 11.99
C GLY A 54 16.66 -32.23 11.77
N TRP A 55 15.79 -31.77 12.67
CA TRP A 55 15.29 -30.39 12.64
C TRP A 55 16.43 -29.37 12.78
N VAL A 56 16.30 -28.25 12.07
CA VAL A 56 17.26 -27.15 12.07
C VAL A 56 16.72 -25.92 12.80
N LYS A 57 15.40 -25.71 12.71
CA LYS A 57 14.72 -24.58 13.32
C LYS A 57 13.35 -25.00 13.84
N LEU A 58 12.97 -24.50 15.00
CA LEU A 58 11.67 -24.68 15.63
C LEU A 58 11.08 -23.28 15.86
N HIS A 59 9.87 -23.02 15.41
CA HIS A 59 9.25 -21.71 15.57
C HIS A 59 7.73 -21.84 15.71
N GLY A 60 7.10 -20.81 16.28
CA GLY A 60 5.67 -20.87 16.52
C GLY A 60 5.09 -19.63 17.17
N ALA A 61 3.77 -19.67 17.36
CA ALA A 61 2.97 -18.63 17.97
C ALA A 61 1.95 -19.24 18.94
N ILE A 62 1.73 -18.57 20.06
CA ILE A 62 0.75 -18.94 21.07
C ILE A 62 -0.07 -17.71 21.42
N SER A 63 -1.37 -17.78 21.19
CA SER A 63 -2.32 -16.71 21.54
C SER A 63 -3.19 -17.16 22.70
N MET A 64 -3.35 -16.33 23.72
CA MET A 64 -4.10 -16.65 24.94
C MET A 64 -4.92 -15.46 25.41
N ALA A 65 -6.19 -15.69 25.73
CA ALA A 65 -7.08 -14.71 26.35
C ALA A 65 -8.25 -15.42 27.04
N GLY A 66 -8.57 -15.04 28.28
CA GLY A 66 -9.83 -15.42 28.93
C GLY A 66 -10.15 -16.92 28.92
N GLY A 67 -9.12 -17.78 29.01
CA GLY A 67 -9.23 -19.23 29.02
C GLY A 67 -9.29 -19.92 27.66
N GLU A 68 -9.28 -19.17 26.55
CA GLU A 68 -9.08 -19.71 25.20
C GLU A 68 -7.60 -19.60 24.80
N GLU A 69 -7.16 -20.56 23.99
CA GLU A 69 -5.78 -20.64 23.51
C GLU A 69 -5.72 -21.19 22.08
N ILE A 70 -4.83 -20.61 21.28
CA ILE A 70 -4.38 -21.15 20.00
C ILE A 70 -2.88 -21.32 20.11
N ALA A 71 -2.36 -22.51 19.79
CA ALA A 71 -0.93 -22.76 19.76
C ALA A 71 -0.54 -23.44 18.45
N GLN A 72 0.42 -22.85 17.75
CA GLN A 72 0.98 -23.39 16.52
C GLN A 72 2.50 -23.50 16.67
N ALA A 73 3.05 -24.66 16.34
CA ALA A 73 4.49 -24.91 16.33
C ALA A 73 4.87 -25.66 15.06
N VAL A 74 6.01 -25.28 14.46
CA VAL A 74 6.55 -25.84 13.23
C VAL A 74 8.03 -26.11 13.43
N ALA A 75 8.49 -27.30 13.04
CA ALA A 75 9.90 -27.61 12.86
C ALA A 75 10.24 -27.58 11.37
N GLU A 76 11.31 -26.88 11.02
CA GLU A 76 11.92 -26.91 9.70
C GLU A 76 13.00 -28.00 9.66
N ASN A 77 12.95 -28.82 8.62
CA ASN A 77 13.99 -29.78 8.26
C ASN A 77 14.57 -29.39 6.89
N PRO A 78 15.75 -29.94 6.50
CA PRO A 78 16.29 -29.78 5.16
C PRO A 78 15.31 -30.18 4.04
N ASP A 79 14.42 -31.14 4.34
CA ASP A 79 13.45 -31.69 3.39
C ASP A 79 12.08 -30.99 3.42
N GLY A 80 11.88 -30.01 4.31
CA GLY A 80 10.64 -29.22 4.44
C GLY A 80 10.15 -29.03 5.88
N SER A 81 9.06 -28.28 6.03
CA SER A 81 8.49 -27.92 7.33
C SER A 81 7.42 -28.92 7.81
N VAL A 82 7.46 -29.28 9.09
CA VAL A 82 6.54 -30.22 9.75
C VAL A 82 5.88 -29.54 10.95
N ARG A 83 4.54 -29.62 11.04
CA ARG A 83 3.79 -29.12 12.21
C ARG A 83 4.02 -30.03 13.42
N ILE A 84 4.26 -29.42 14.57
CA ILE A 84 4.39 -30.11 15.86
C ILE A 84 3.07 -29.98 16.63
N PRO A 85 2.48 -31.10 17.09
CA PRO A 85 1.32 -31.05 17.99
C PRO A 85 1.67 -30.37 19.31
N VAL A 86 0.97 -29.29 19.65
CA VAL A 86 1.09 -28.63 20.96
C VAL A 86 -0.01 -29.17 21.87
N THR A 87 0.37 -29.95 22.88
CA THR A 87 -0.58 -30.53 23.83
C THR A 87 -0.91 -29.57 24.96
N SER A 88 -2.08 -29.72 25.58
CA SER A 88 -2.50 -28.87 26.72
C SER A 88 -1.52 -28.94 27.90
N ASN A 89 -0.85 -30.08 28.12
CA ASN A 89 0.17 -30.22 29.17
C ASN A 89 1.45 -29.45 28.83
N ALA A 90 1.83 -29.39 27.55
CA ALA A 90 2.96 -28.59 27.12
C ALA A 90 2.73 -27.10 27.38
N LEU A 91 1.48 -26.61 27.32
CA LEU A 91 1.14 -25.20 27.53
C LEU A 91 1.08 -24.76 29.00
N GLU A 92 1.09 -25.67 29.98
CA GLU A 92 1.00 -25.30 31.40
C GLU A 92 2.06 -24.27 31.86
N PRO A 93 3.36 -24.43 31.50
CA PRO A 93 4.37 -23.42 31.85
C PRO A 93 4.07 -22.05 31.23
N ILE A 94 3.51 -22.02 30.02
CA ILE A 94 3.17 -20.78 29.31
C ILE A 94 1.95 -20.09 29.93
N ARG A 95 0.95 -20.85 30.39
CA ARG A 95 -0.20 -20.28 31.12
C ARG A 95 0.27 -19.62 32.42
N LEU A 96 1.15 -20.30 33.17
CA LEU A 96 1.70 -19.74 34.40
C LEU A 96 2.59 -18.52 34.11
N HIS A 97 3.44 -18.61 33.09
CA HIS A 97 4.27 -17.48 32.63
C HIS A 97 3.39 -16.25 32.37
N ARG A 98 2.34 -16.40 31.54
CA ARG A 98 1.39 -15.33 31.23
C ARG A 98 0.77 -14.70 32.48
N GLN A 99 0.48 -15.51 33.50
CA GLN A 99 -0.12 -15.04 34.74
C GLN A 99 0.87 -14.24 35.60
N ILE A 100 2.11 -14.71 35.76
CA ILE A 100 3.09 -14.09 36.66
C ILE A 100 3.79 -12.88 36.03
N THR A 101 3.84 -12.79 34.70
CA THR A 101 4.42 -11.65 33.98
C THR A 101 3.39 -10.58 33.62
N ALA A 102 2.14 -10.70 34.09
CA ALA A 102 1.10 -9.72 33.79
C ALA A 102 1.42 -8.38 34.45
N GLY A 103 1.75 -7.36 33.64
CA GLY A 103 2.02 -6.00 34.08
C GLY A 103 0.79 -5.10 34.07
N SER A 104 1.01 -3.78 34.15
CA SER A 104 -0.04 -2.76 34.08
C SER A 104 -0.73 -2.67 32.72
N ALA A 105 -0.05 -3.09 31.65
CA ALA A 105 -0.63 -3.23 30.30
C ALA A 105 -1.49 -4.51 30.16
N GLY A 106 -1.59 -5.32 31.22
CA GLY A 106 -2.15 -6.66 31.19
C GLY A 106 -1.14 -7.69 30.66
N PRO A 107 -1.55 -8.98 30.59
CA PRO A 107 -0.73 -10.02 29.99
C PRO A 107 -0.58 -9.82 28.48
N TRP A 108 0.50 -10.35 27.91
CA TRP A 108 0.64 -10.44 26.45
C TRP A 108 -0.55 -11.20 25.83
N LEU A 109 -0.93 -10.82 24.62
CA LEU A 109 -1.99 -11.47 23.85
C LEU A 109 -1.44 -12.62 23.00
N ARG A 110 -0.20 -12.47 22.52
CA ARG A 110 0.50 -13.47 21.72
C ARG A 110 1.98 -13.58 22.11
N LEU A 111 2.49 -14.81 22.20
CA LEU A 111 3.90 -15.15 22.37
C LEU A 111 4.41 -15.75 21.07
N LEU A 112 5.51 -15.22 20.56
CA LEU A 112 6.24 -15.72 19.39
C LEU A 112 7.56 -16.32 19.85
N PHE A 113 7.95 -17.45 19.26
CA PHE A 113 9.24 -18.06 19.58
C PHE A 113 9.94 -18.62 18.35
N GLU A 114 11.27 -18.62 18.42
CA GLU A 114 12.16 -19.24 17.45
C GLU A 114 13.33 -19.86 18.20
N CYS A 115 13.63 -21.12 17.92
CA CYS A 115 14.71 -21.88 18.53
C CYS A 115 15.46 -22.63 17.43
N ASP A 116 16.79 -22.52 17.39
CA ASP A 116 17.60 -23.34 16.48
C ASP A 116 18.15 -24.60 17.17
N ASN A 117 18.72 -25.50 16.39
CA ASN A 117 19.29 -26.75 16.90
C ASN A 117 20.56 -26.57 17.74
N SER A 118 21.11 -25.35 17.83
CA SER A 118 22.20 -25.00 18.76
C SER A 118 21.67 -24.61 20.16
N GLY A 119 20.35 -24.46 20.30
CA GLY A 119 19.69 -24.02 21.52
C GLY A 119 19.57 -22.50 21.63
N THR A 120 19.83 -21.75 20.54
CA THR A 120 19.60 -20.31 20.52
C THR A 120 18.11 -20.04 20.46
N LEU A 121 17.55 -19.53 21.55
CA LEU A 121 16.14 -19.22 21.70
C LEU A 121 15.90 -17.70 21.60
N ARG A 122 14.92 -17.32 20.78
CA ARG A 122 14.37 -15.97 20.66
C ARG A 122 12.89 -16.01 21.01
N ILE A 123 12.45 -15.05 21.81
CA ILE A 123 11.06 -14.93 22.24
C ILE A 123 10.63 -13.48 22.00
N GLY A 124 9.40 -13.31 21.50
CA GLY A 124 8.73 -12.02 21.40
C GLY A 124 7.37 -12.09 22.08
N PHE A 125 6.97 -10.99 22.72
CA PHE A 125 5.65 -10.83 23.31
C PHE A 125 4.93 -9.71 22.61
N ASP A 126 3.72 -9.98 22.18
CA ASP A 126 2.84 -9.06 21.49
C ASP A 126 1.65 -8.74 22.40
N TYR A 127 1.56 -7.47 22.79
CA TYR A 127 0.53 -6.93 23.67
C TYR A 127 -0.69 -6.40 22.89
N GLY A 128 -0.68 -6.53 21.56
CA GLY A 128 -1.74 -6.07 20.67
C GLY A 128 -1.43 -4.74 20.00
N ASP A 129 -0.17 -4.33 19.86
CA ASP A 129 0.16 -3.07 19.17
C ASP A 129 -0.40 -3.05 17.74
N ASN A 130 -0.46 -4.23 17.11
CA ASN A 130 -1.11 -4.46 15.82
C ASN A 130 -2.19 -5.53 15.93
N GLY A 131 -3.12 -5.54 14.98
CA GLY A 131 -4.13 -6.58 14.87
C GLY A 131 -3.50 -7.97 14.69
N LEU A 132 -4.00 -8.96 15.43
CA LEU A 132 -3.51 -10.32 15.32
C LEU A 132 -3.97 -10.99 14.02
N PRO A 133 -3.14 -11.86 13.40
CA PRO A 133 -3.55 -12.68 12.27
C PRO A 133 -4.82 -13.49 12.57
N ALA A 134 -5.66 -13.70 11.56
CA ALA A 134 -6.95 -14.37 11.72
C ALA A 134 -6.84 -15.80 12.30
N ASP A 135 -5.74 -16.50 12.04
CA ASP A 135 -5.46 -17.84 12.57
C ASP A 135 -4.87 -17.85 13.99
N GLN A 136 -4.67 -16.66 14.57
CA GLN A 136 -4.19 -16.40 15.93
C GLN A 136 -5.19 -15.56 16.75
N LEU A 137 -6.24 -15.04 16.11
CA LEU A 137 -7.26 -14.21 16.74
C LEU A 137 -8.28 -15.09 17.48
N LEU A 138 -8.37 -14.92 18.80
CA LEU A 138 -9.34 -15.63 19.64
C LEU A 138 -10.74 -15.00 19.54
N SER A 139 -11.75 -15.64 20.15
CA SER A 139 -13.10 -15.09 20.16
C SER A 139 -13.18 -13.73 20.88
N SER A 140 -14.15 -12.89 20.51
CA SER A 140 -14.39 -11.62 21.21
C SER A 140 -14.73 -11.83 22.69
N GLU A 141 -15.42 -12.93 23.02
CA GLU A 141 -15.76 -13.29 24.40
C GLU A 141 -14.52 -13.63 25.25
N ALA A 142 -13.54 -14.33 24.66
CA ALA A 142 -12.26 -14.61 25.31
C ALA A 142 -11.53 -13.32 25.70
N TYR A 143 -11.38 -12.38 24.77
CA TYR A 143 -10.77 -11.09 25.09
C TYR A 143 -11.60 -10.30 26.10
N ALA A 144 -12.94 -10.35 26.04
CA ALA A 144 -13.79 -9.68 27.01
C ALA A 144 -13.66 -10.26 28.43
N ARG A 145 -13.45 -11.58 28.56
CA ARG A 145 -13.10 -12.22 29.85
C ARG A 145 -11.71 -11.78 30.30
N ASP A 146 -10.74 -11.75 29.39
CA ASP A 146 -9.36 -11.37 29.70
C ASP A 146 -9.25 -9.93 30.20
N VAL A 147 -9.89 -8.97 29.52
CA VAL A 147 -9.90 -7.54 29.90
C VAL A 147 -10.61 -7.31 31.23
N ARG A 148 -11.66 -8.09 31.54
CA ARG A 148 -12.30 -8.02 32.87
C ARG A 148 -11.40 -8.53 33.98
N GLN A 149 -10.58 -9.55 33.71
CA GLN A 149 -9.63 -10.10 34.67
C GLN A 149 -8.37 -9.23 34.81
N TYR A 150 -7.90 -8.66 33.70
CA TYR A 150 -6.73 -7.81 33.59
C TYR A 150 -7.12 -6.48 32.91
N PRO A 151 -7.72 -5.53 33.65
CA PRO A 151 -8.09 -4.24 33.10
C PRO A 151 -6.87 -3.51 32.53
N ARG A 152 -7.03 -2.95 31.33
CA ARG A 152 -5.97 -2.21 30.61
C ARG A 152 -6.38 -0.74 30.47
N ALA A 153 -5.45 0.17 30.73
CA ALA A 153 -5.69 1.60 30.55
C ALA A 153 -5.78 1.97 29.07
N ASP A 154 -4.84 1.46 28.27
CA ASP A 154 -4.73 1.73 26.84
C ASP A 154 -4.98 0.45 26.05
N MET A 155 -6.19 0.32 25.51
CA MET A 155 -6.51 -0.73 24.54
C MET A 155 -6.36 -0.21 23.11
N PRO A 156 -5.71 -0.99 22.23
CA PRO A 156 -5.61 -0.66 20.81
C PRO A 156 -6.98 -0.71 20.14
N LEU A 157 -7.17 0.10 19.09
CA LEU A 157 -8.46 0.24 18.43
C LEU A 157 -9.00 -1.08 17.87
N TRP A 158 -8.14 -1.92 17.29
CA TRP A 158 -8.58 -3.21 16.76
C TRP A 158 -9.17 -4.12 17.86
N LEU A 159 -8.65 -4.05 19.09
CA LEU A 159 -9.16 -4.84 20.21
C LEU A 159 -10.48 -4.28 20.72
N LEU A 160 -10.60 -2.95 20.82
CA LEU A 160 -11.89 -2.29 21.09
C LEU A 160 -12.94 -2.70 20.06
N ALA A 161 -12.57 -2.71 18.78
CA ALA A 161 -13.45 -3.11 17.70
C ALA A 161 -13.82 -4.59 17.76
N HIS A 162 -12.86 -5.48 17.98
CA HIS A 162 -13.11 -6.91 18.12
C HIS A 162 -14.03 -7.24 19.31
N LEU A 163 -13.98 -6.45 20.38
CA LEU A 163 -14.83 -6.59 21.55
C LEU A 163 -16.25 -6.02 21.35
N GLY A 164 -16.39 -4.90 20.65
CA GLY A 164 -17.61 -4.09 20.65
C GLY A 164 -18.28 -3.86 19.29
N ASN A 165 -17.73 -4.39 18.19
CA ASN A 165 -18.33 -4.26 16.87
C ASN A 165 -19.55 -5.17 16.71
N GLU A 166 -20.73 -4.57 16.58
CA GLU A 166 -22.00 -5.25 16.32
C GLU A 166 -22.46 -5.07 14.86
N GLY A 167 -21.55 -4.65 13.96
CA GLY A 167 -21.86 -4.34 12.57
C GLY A 167 -22.43 -2.94 12.35
N GLN A 168 -22.22 -2.01 13.29
CA GLN A 168 -22.76 -0.64 13.21
C GLN A 168 -22.24 0.13 11.99
N GLN A 169 -21.05 -0.23 11.50
CA GLN A 169 -20.41 0.38 10.33
C GLN A 169 -20.76 -0.30 9.01
N MET A 170 -21.55 -1.38 9.03
CA MET A 170 -22.01 -2.02 7.80
C MET A 170 -23.15 -1.21 7.19
N ARG A 171 -23.17 -1.11 5.86
CA ARG A 171 -24.24 -0.51 5.07
C ARG A 171 -24.66 -1.49 3.98
N SER A 172 -25.67 -2.32 4.26
CA SER A 172 -26.19 -3.25 3.25
C SER A 172 -26.82 -2.48 2.08
N ALA A 173 -26.99 -3.13 0.93
CA ALA A 173 -27.69 -2.52 -0.21
C ALA A 173 -29.14 -2.14 0.13
N ALA A 174 -29.80 -2.91 1.01
CA ALA A 174 -31.13 -2.59 1.52
C ALA A 174 -31.10 -1.31 2.39
N ASP A 175 -30.15 -1.20 3.31
CA ASP A 175 -29.98 -0.01 4.15
C ASP A 175 -29.70 1.24 3.32
N ALA A 176 -28.82 1.12 2.31
CA ALA A 176 -28.51 2.21 1.39
C ALA A 176 -29.76 2.69 0.64
N HIS A 177 -30.62 1.77 0.20
CA HIS A 177 -31.89 2.10 -0.46
C HIS A 177 -32.87 2.81 0.47
N HIS A 178 -33.00 2.36 1.71
CA HIS A 178 -33.89 3.00 2.68
C HIS A 178 -33.39 4.40 3.08
N ARG A 179 -32.08 4.58 3.31
CA ARG A 179 -31.50 5.83 3.81
C ARG A 179 -31.32 6.93 2.76
N ALA A 180 -31.17 6.59 1.48
CA ALA A 180 -30.92 7.58 0.41
C ALA A 180 -32.07 8.56 0.15
N SER A 181 -33.25 8.35 0.74
CA SER A 181 -34.43 9.20 0.59
C SER A 181 -34.44 10.43 1.51
N VAL A 182 -33.44 10.59 2.38
CA VAL A 182 -33.38 11.64 3.42
C VAL A 182 -32.25 12.64 3.12
N GLY A 183 -32.60 13.76 2.47
CA GLY A 183 -31.90 15.06 2.53
C GLY A 183 -30.48 15.20 1.93
N VAL A 184 -30.29 16.17 1.02
CA VAL A 184 -29.01 16.51 0.34
C VAL A 184 -28.15 17.51 1.15
N GLY A 185 -28.53 17.86 2.39
CA GLY A 185 -27.92 18.94 3.17
C GLY A 185 -26.85 18.54 4.19
N GLU A 186 -26.47 17.27 4.26
CA GLU A 186 -25.63 16.72 5.35
C GLU A 186 -24.27 16.18 4.87
N VAL A 187 -23.78 16.71 3.75
CA VAL A 187 -22.59 16.24 3.03
C VAL A 187 -21.59 17.39 2.85
N ALA A 188 -20.31 17.11 3.06
CA ALA A 188 -19.21 18.02 2.77
C ALA A 188 -18.66 17.75 1.36
N THR A 189 -18.37 18.79 0.58
CA THR A 189 -17.48 18.68 -0.58
C THR A 189 -16.04 18.65 -0.10
N ALA A 190 -15.26 17.69 -0.58
CA ALA A 190 -13.92 17.35 -0.07
C ALA A 190 -12.82 17.44 -1.14
N ASP A 191 -13.01 18.30 -2.14
CA ASP A 191 -12.07 18.47 -3.27
C ASP A 191 -10.72 19.07 -2.85
N ASP A 192 -10.67 19.74 -1.69
CA ASP A 192 -9.46 20.27 -1.07
C ASP A 192 -8.78 19.26 -0.13
N GLU A 193 -9.46 18.17 0.21
CA GLU A 193 -8.93 17.11 1.09
C GLU A 193 -8.24 15.99 0.30
N ILE A 194 -8.74 15.66 -0.90
CA ILE A 194 -8.28 14.54 -1.73
C ILE A 194 -8.13 14.99 -3.19
N PRO A 195 -7.04 14.61 -3.90
CA PRO A 195 -6.92 14.87 -5.33
C PRO A 195 -8.11 14.31 -6.12
N ALA A 196 -8.50 14.99 -7.19
CA ALA A 196 -9.52 14.49 -8.12
C ALA A 196 -9.26 13.03 -8.53
N LEU A 197 -10.33 12.24 -8.74
CA LEU A 197 -10.21 10.81 -9.04
C LEU A 197 -9.28 10.52 -10.23
N SER A 198 -9.31 11.36 -11.26
CA SER A 198 -8.45 11.28 -12.44
C SER A 198 -6.94 11.45 -12.16
N LEU A 199 -6.58 11.98 -10.98
CA LEU A 199 -5.20 12.10 -10.51
C LEU A 199 -4.88 11.05 -9.44
N LEU A 200 -5.81 10.79 -8.52
CA LEU A 200 -5.59 9.85 -7.43
C LEU A 200 -5.37 8.42 -7.93
N TRP A 201 -6.26 7.94 -8.81
CA TRP A 201 -6.21 6.60 -9.38
C TRP A 201 -4.88 6.28 -10.08
N PRO A 202 -4.39 7.08 -11.05
CA PRO A 202 -3.11 6.80 -11.70
C PRO A 202 -1.91 6.91 -10.77
N ARG A 203 -1.93 7.80 -9.76
CA ARG A 203 -0.82 7.93 -8.82
C ARG A 203 -0.69 6.71 -7.90
N ILE A 204 -1.81 6.17 -7.42
CA ILE A 204 -1.81 4.91 -6.66
C ILE A 204 -1.29 3.78 -7.54
N ALA A 205 -1.68 3.74 -8.82
CA ALA A 205 -1.18 2.74 -9.77
C ALA A 205 0.34 2.82 -9.99
N ALA A 206 0.89 4.03 -10.14
CA ALA A 206 2.33 4.24 -10.27
C ALA A 206 3.11 3.76 -9.03
N LEU A 207 2.60 4.07 -7.83
CA LEU A 207 3.19 3.57 -6.59
C LEU A 207 3.04 2.05 -6.46
N ALA A 208 1.88 1.48 -6.85
CA ALA A 208 1.65 0.04 -6.83
C ALA A 208 2.62 -0.68 -7.76
N ALA A 209 2.83 -0.19 -8.98
CA ALA A 209 3.79 -0.75 -9.93
C ALA A 209 5.19 -0.90 -9.32
N VAL A 210 5.66 0.14 -8.62
CA VAL A 210 6.97 0.12 -7.97
C VAL A 210 6.98 -0.79 -6.75
N CYS A 211 5.97 -0.72 -5.87
CA CYS A 211 5.87 -1.61 -4.71
C CYS A 211 5.84 -3.09 -5.12
N ARG A 212 5.07 -3.43 -6.15
CA ARG A 212 4.92 -4.81 -6.61
C ARG A 212 6.15 -5.29 -7.38
N GLY A 213 6.69 -4.45 -8.27
CA GLY A 213 7.95 -4.73 -8.95
C GLY A 213 9.12 -4.93 -7.99
N SER A 214 9.21 -4.14 -6.91
CA SER A 214 10.24 -4.31 -5.88
C SER A 214 10.00 -5.45 -4.88
N GLY A 215 8.89 -6.19 -4.99
CA GLY A 215 8.53 -7.24 -4.03
C GLY A 215 8.24 -6.70 -2.61
N ALA A 216 7.82 -5.43 -2.48
CA ALA A 216 7.55 -4.83 -1.17
C ALA A 216 6.42 -5.60 -0.44
N PRO A 217 6.59 -5.88 0.86
CA PRO A 217 5.60 -6.63 1.65
C PRO A 217 4.32 -5.82 1.90
N VAL A 218 4.46 -4.50 2.02
CA VAL A 218 3.39 -3.52 2.21
C VAL A 218 3.35 -2.52 1.06
N GLY A 219 2.20 -1.89 0.84
CA GLY A 219 1.99 -0.93 -0.24
C GLY A 219 0.72 -1.20 -1.05
N PRO A 220 0.40 -0.31 -1.99
CA PRO A 220 -0.79 -0.44 -2.81
C PRO A 220 -0.69 -1.58 -3.83
N ARG A 221 -1.86 -2.10 -4.19
CA ARG A 221 -2.12 -3.07 -5.25
C ARG A 221 -3.27 -2.58 -6.11
N THR A 222 -3.19 -2.85 -7.40
CA THR A 222 -4.16 -2.41 -8.40
C THR A 222 -4.84 -3.62 -9.07
N ASP A 223 -6.15 -3.49 -9.20
CA ASP A 223 -7.06 -4.29 -10.00
C ASP A 223 -7.87 -3.33 -10.92
N PRO A 224 -8.49 -3.79 -12.02
CA PRO A 224 -9.30 -2.93 -12.90
C PRO A 224 -10.41 -2.12 -12.22
N SER A 225 -10.94 -2.61 -11.11
CA SER A 225 -12.02 -1.94 -10.36
C SER A 225 -11.61 -1.46 -8.98
N PHE A 226 -10.53 -1.97 -8.40
CA PHE A 226 -10.12 -1.66 -7.04
C PHE A 226 -8.63 -1.34 -6.93
N GLN A 227 -8.30 -0.40 -6.05
CA GLN A 227 -6.95 -0.23 -5.56
C GLN A 227 -6.97 -0.37 -4.04
N ALA A 228 -6.28 -1.39 -3.54
CA ALA A 228 -6.17 -1.66 -2.12
C ALA A 228 -4.81 -1.18 -1.62
N HIS A 229 -4.79 -0.47 -0.50
CA HIS A 229 -3.58 -0.08 0.19
C HIS A 229 -3.57 -0.65 1.60
N VAL A 230 -2.47 -1.34 1.93
CA VAL A 230 -2.14 -1.72 3.30
C VAL A 230 -0.83 -1.03 3.65
N GLY A 231 -0.88 -0.17 4.67
CA GLY A 231 0.28 0.51 5.24
C GLY A 231 0.53 0.04 6.68
N ASP A 232 1.53 0.64 7.31
CA ASP A 232 2.00 0.23 8.65
C ASP A 232 1.08 0.69 9.79
N SER A 233 0.10 1.56 9.53
CA SER A 233 -0.79 2.12 10.56
C SER A 233 -2.19 2.42 10.03
N GLY A 234 -2.60 1.69 8.99
CA GLY A 234 -3.87 1.91 8.32
C GLY A 234 -3.95 1.26 6.95
N GLY A 235 -5.09 1.46 6.31
CA GLY A 235 -5.31 1.01 4.95
C GLY A 235 -6.60 1.56 4.37
N CYS A 236 -6.74 1.39 3.07
CA CYS A 236 -7.92 1.82 2.34
C CYS A 236 -8.18 1.00 1.09
N ILE A 237 -9.42 1.05 0.61
CA ILE A 237 -9.82 0.67 -0.73
C ILE A 237 -10.34 1.89 -1.48
N LEU A 238 -9.79 2.11 -2.68
CA LEU A 238 -10.37 2.96 -3.71
C LEU A 238 -11.08 2.07 -4.75
N ALA A 239 -12.41 2.10 -4.77
CA ALA A 239 -13.24 1.39 -5.74
C ALA A 239 -13.65 2.34 -6.87
N ARG A 240 -13.41 1.99 -8.13
CA ARG A 240 -13.91 2.70 -9.31
C ARG A 240 -15.16 2.00 -9.84
N LEU A 241 -16.21 2.77 -10.08
CA LEU A 241 -17.52 2.28 -10.51
C LEU A 241 -17.90 2.88 -11.88
N PRO A 242 -18.78 2.22 -12.65
CA PRO A 242 -19.31 2.77 -13.90
C PRO A 242 -19.99 4.13 -13.71
N GLY A 243 -19.89 4.99 -14.73
CA GLY A 243 -20.54 6.31 -14.75
C GLY A 243 -19.79 7.37 -13.97
N ASP A 244 -18.45 7.34 -13.98
CA ASP A 244 -17.57 8.27 -13.27
C ASP A 244 -17.93 8.37 -11.78
N ARG A 245 -17.96 7.22 -11.12
CA ARG A 245 -18.23 7.08 -9.68
C ARG A 245 -17.07 6.37 -9.03
N ALA A 246 -16.80 6.70 -7.78
CA ALA A 246 -15.83 5.97 -6.97
C ALA A 246 -16.16 6.05 -5.49
N VAL A 247 -15.57 5.16 -4.71
CA VAL A 247 -15.57 5.22 -3.25
C VAL A 247 -14.14 5.07 -2.76
N LEU A 248 -13.69 5.97 -1.90
CA LEU A 248 -12.46 5.82 -1.13
C LEU A 248 -12.85 5.62 0.33
N SER A 249 -12.58 4.45 0.88
CA SER A 249 -12.96 4.11 2.25
C SER A 249 -11.83 3.36 2.92
N GLY A 250 -11.71 3.51 4.25
CA GLY A 250 -10.61 2.91 4.98
C GLY A 250 -10.55 3.39 6.41
N GLY A 251 -9.38 3.23 7.02
CA GLY A 251 -9.13 3.77 8.35
C GLY A 251 -7.69 3.64 8.78
N ARG A 252 -7.36 4.38 9.82
CA ARG A 252 -6.09 4.30 10.54
C ARG A 252 -6.26 3.47 11.81
N ASP A 253 -5.19 2.79 12.22
CA ASP A 253 -5.24 1.87 13.36
C ASP A 253 -5.27 2.58 14.72
N ASP A 254 -4.99 3.88 14.73
CA ASP A 254 -5.02 4.79 15.88
C ASP A 254 -6.04 5.93 15.72
N SER A 255 -7.21 5.62 15.12
CA SER A 255 -8.28 6.62 14.88
C SER A 255 -8.81 7.18 16.19
N ARG A 256 -8.60 8.48 16.42
CA ARG A 256 -9.15 9.22 17.57
C ARG A 256 -10.67 9.20 17.56
N LEU A 257 -11.27 9.32 16.37
CA LEU A 257 -12.71 9.28 16.18
C LEU A 257 -13.29 7.96 16.67
N LEU A 258 -12.74 6.83 16.21
CA LEU A 258 -13.25 5.51 16.58
C LEU A 258 -12.90 5.13 18.03
N MET A 259 -11.72 5.49 18.52
CA MET A 259 -11.38 5.28 19.94
C MET A 259 -12.39 5.97 20.85
N ALA A 260 -12.76 7.22 20.56
CA ALA A 260 -13.76 7.95 21.34
C ALA A 260 -15.16 7.29 21.25
N ALA A 261 -15.57 6.84 20.06
CA ALA A 261 -16.85 6.15 19.87
C ALA A 261 -16.92 4.82 20.65
N TYR A 262 -15.87 3.98 20.56
CA TYR A 262 -15.80 2.73 21.30
C TYR A 262 -15.74 2.91 22.82
N ARG A 263 -15.14 4.01 23.29
CA ARG A 263 -15.12 4.39 24.71
C ARG A 263 -16.42 5.03 25.18
N GLY A 264 -17.37 5.29 24.28
CA GLY A 264 -18.63 5.96 24.59
C GLY A 264 -18.48 7.45 24.89
N GLU A 265 -17.34 8.05 24.51
CA GLU A 265 -17.06 9.49 24.69
C GLU A 265 -17.83 10.33 23.67
N ILE A 266 -18.13 9.75 22.50
CA ILE A 266 -18.98 10.34 21.46
C ILE A 266 -20.02 9.32 20.97
N PRO A 267 -21.13 9.77 20.35
CA PRO A 267 -22.00 8.88 19.58
C PRO A 267 -21.27 8.24 18.40
N TRP A 268 -21.79 7.12 17.90
CA TRP A 268 -21.27 6.47 16.71
C TRP A 268 -21.31 7.39 15.49
N PRO A 269 -20.17 7.60 14.79
CA PRO A 269 -20.14 8.45 13.59
C PRO A 269 -20.90 7.80 12.43
N ASP A 270 -21.84 8.54 11.82
CA ASP A 270 -22.49 8.11 10.58
C ASP A 270 -21.65 8.51 9.36
N LEU A 271 -20.69 7.67 9.00
CA LEU A 271 -19.80 7.86 7.85
C LEU A 271 -20.54 7.86 6.49
N TYR A 272 -21.82 7.48 6.47
CA TYR A 272 -22.63 7.35 5.25
C TYR A 272 -23.78 8.36 5.19
N ARG A 273 -23.78 9.35 6.08
CA ARG A 273 -24.76 10.42 6.09
C ARG A 273 -24.79 11.13 4.74
N GLY A 274 -25.97 11.19 4.12
CA GLY A 274 -26.17 11.75 2.77
C GLY A 274 -25.52 10.96 1.61
N ALA A 275 -24.93 9.78 1.88
CA ALA A 275 -24.29 8.98 0.85
C ALA A 275 -25.31 8.40 -0.13
N PRO A 276 -24.98 8.30 -1.43
CA PRO A 276 -25.90 7.84 -2.46
C PRO A 276 -26.31 6.37 -2.27
N VAL A 277 -27.44 5.99 -2.87
CA VAL A 277 -28.03 4.64 -2.77
C VAL A 277 -27.11 3.52 -3.26
N TRP A 278 -26.22 3.81 -4.20
CA TRP A 278 -25.29 2.83 -4.75
C TRP A 278 -24.07 2.58 -3.86
N LEU A 279 -23.83 3.39 -2.83
CA LEU A 279 -22.73 3.20 -1.90
C LEU A 279 -23.16 2.19 -0.83
N HIS A 280 -22.59 1.00 -0.85
CA HIS A 280 -22.88 -0.08 0.11
C HIS A 280 -21.68 -1.03 0.21
N ASN A 281 -21.76 -2.02 1.11
CA ASN A 281 -20.68 -2.94 1.48
C ASN A 281 -19.86 -3.59 0.35
N LEU A 282 -20.37 -3.63 -0.89
CA LEU A 282 -19.65 -4.22 -2.02
C LEU A 282 -18.42 -3.40 -2.41
N TYR A 283 -18.44 -2.09 -2.15
CA TYR A 283 -17.41 -1.14 -2.58
C TYR A 283 -16.61 -0.57 -1.41
N LEU A 284 -16.91 -1.02 -0.19
CA LEU A 284 -16.29 -0.52 1.03
C LEU A 284 -15.08 -1.36 1.42
N ASP A 285 -14.15 -0.73 2.12
CA ASP A 285 -13.05 -1.40 2.77
C ASP A 285 -13.57 -2.44 3.78
N PRO A 286 -13.00 -3.66 3.84
CA PRO A 286 -13.35 -4.68 4.81
C PRO A 286 -13.33 -4.22 6.28
N ARG A 287 -12.62 -3.13 6.59
CA ARG A 287 -12.65 -2.45 7.89
C ARG A 287 -14.08 -2.06 8.32
N ALA A 288 -15.01 -1.85 7.39
CA ALA A 288 -16.43 -1.65 7.71
C ALA A 288 -17.03 -2.85 8.44
N ALA A 289 -16.65 -4.07 8.04
CA ALA A 289 -17.12 -5.30 8.69
C ALA A 289 -16.42 -5.56 10.03
N SER A 290 -15.18 -5.09 10.21
CA SER A 290 -14.42 -5.25 11.45
C SER A 290 -14.60 -4.09 12.45
N GLY A 291 -15.41 -3.06 12.13
CA GLY A 291 -15.61 -1.91 13.01
C GLY A 291 -14.44 -0.91 13.02
N MET A 292 -13.56 -0.98 12.03
CA MET A 292 -12.35 -0.18 11.94
C MET A 292 -12.38 0.86 10.82
N LEU A 293 -13.54 1.11 10.21
CA LEU A 293 -13.70 2.12 9.18
C LEU A 293 -13.78 3.50 9.83
N SER A 294 -12.81 4.38 9.55
CA SER A 294 -12.78 5.73 10.12
C SER A 294 -13.06 6.83 9.10
N PHE A 295 -13.07 6.52 7.80
CA PHE A 295 -13.51 7.45 6.76
C PHE A 295 -14.21 6.75 5.58
N CYS A 296 -15.07 7.50 4.90
CA CYS A 296 -15.70 7.13 3.65
C CYS A 296 -15.94 8.38 2.79
N TYR A 297 -15.32 8.41 1.61
CA TYR A 297 -15.51 9.43 0.59
C TYR A 297 -16.13 8.81 -0.64
N TRP A 298 -16.97 9.55 -1.35
CA TRP A 298 -17.53 9.14 -2.62
C TRP A 298 -17.34 10.19 -3.70
N TRP A 299 -16.93 9.73 -4.88
CA TRP A 299 -16.80 10.55 -6.07
C TRP A 299 -18.10 10.50 -6.85
N HIS A 300 -18.64 11.68 -7.17
CA HIS A 300 -19.80 11.80 -8.03
C HIS A 300 -19.77 13.12 -8.81
N ALA A 301 -20.02 13.05 -10.11
CA ALA A 301 -20.14 14.22 -10.97
C ALA A 301 -18.94 15.18 -10.87
N GLY A 302 -17.71 14.65 -10.80
CA GLY A 302 -16.49 15.46 -10.81
C GLY A 302 -16.02 15.96 -9.43
N HIS A 303 -16.67 15.54 -8.34
CA HIS A 303 -16.38 16.02 -6.99
C HIS A 303 -16.27 14.88 -5.97
N TRP A 304 -15.39 15.05 -4.99
CA TRP A 304 -15.35 14.23 -3.78
C TRP A 304 -16.34 14.76 -2.74
N TYR A 305 -17.01 13.83 -2.08
CA TYR A 305 -17.93 14.10 -0.99
C TYR A 305 -17.65 13.18 0.18
N ARG A 306 -17.96 13.64 1.40
CA ARG A 306 -18.03 12.82 2.62
C ARG A 306 -19.17 13.26 3.52
N ALA A 307 -19.52 12.42 4.48
CA ALA A 307 -20.44 12.80 5.55
C ALA A 307 -19.88 13.98 6.38
N GLU A 308 -20.77 14.88 6.82
CA GLU A 308 -20.46 15.80 7.91
C GLU A 308 -20.67 15.09 9.26
N LEU A 309 -19.61 15.02 10.07
CA LEU A 309 -19.58 14.23 11.30
C LEU A 309 -19.87 15.10 12.52
N THR A 310 -21.15 15.50 12.66
CA THR A 310 -21.62 16.31 13.79
C THR A 310 -21.43 15.63 15.14
N GLU A 311 -21.41 14.30 15.18
CA GLU A 311 -21.16 13.46 16.35
C GLU A 311 -19.75 13.69 16.92
N ALA A 312 -18.80 14.11 16.08
CA ALA A 312 -17.43 14.42 16.46
C ALA A 312 -17.26 15.84 17.06
N ALA A 313 -18.35 16.59 17.28
CA ALA A 313 -18.30 17.94 17.86
C ALA A 313 -17.46 18.05 19.15
N PRO A 314 -17.48 17.09 20.10
CA PRO A 314 -16.61 17.15 21.27
C PRO A 314 -15.11 17.07 20.91
N LEU A 315 -14.75 16.30 19.88
CA LEU A 315 -13.36 16.15 19.43
C LEU A 315 -12.87 17.37 18.65
N LEU A 316 -13.76 18.07 17.95
CA LEU A 316 -13.46 19.35 17.29
C LEU A 316 -13.08 20.46 18.29
N GLN A 317 -13.52 20.33 19.55
CA GLN A 317 -13.22 21.27 20.64
C GLN A 317 -12.08 20.80 21.54
N ALA A 318 -11.52 19.62 21.31
CA ALA A 318 -10.39 19.07 22.06
C ALA A 318 -9.08 19.82 21.74
N ASP A 319 -8.05 19.60 22.55
CA ASP A 319 -6.69 20.14 22.32
C ASP A 319 -5.69 18.98 22.17
N PRO A 320 -5.10 18.75 20.98
CA PRO A 320 -5.39 19.43 19.72
C PRO A 320 -6.77 19.02 19.14
N PRO A 321 -7.43 19.89 18.36
CA PRO A 321 -8.72 19.57 17.75
C PRO A 321 -8.55 18.43 16.76
N TRP A 322 -9.49 17.49 16.74
CA TRP A 322 -9.56 16.49 15.68
C TRP A 322 -10.08 17.13 14.39
N VAL A 323 -9.53 16.72 13.24
CA VAL A 323 -10.05 17.12 11.92
C VAL A 323 -10.18 15.89 11.02
N ALA A 324 -11.18 15.88 10.14
CA ALA A 324 -11.50 14.71 9.30
C ALA A 324 -10.32 14.23 8.44
N THR A 325 -9.47 15.15 7.98
CA THR A 325 -8.28 14.82 7.18
C THR A 325 -7.22 14.04 7.96
N GLU A 326 -7.21 14.06 9.30
CA GLU A 326 -6.34 13.21 10.12
C GLU A 326 -6.61 11.71 9.90
N GLU A 327 -7.85 11.35 9.53
CA GLU A 327 -8.24 9.95 9.30
C GLU A 327 -7.66 9.39 7.99
N ILE A 328 -7.40 10.24 6.98
CA ILE A 328 -6.85 9.81 5.70
C ILE A 328 -5.32 9.83 5.63
N VAL A 329 -4.64 10.67 6.43
CA VAL A 329 -3.16 10.84 6.35
C VAL A 329 -2.38 9.54 6.57
N ARG A 330 -2.90 8.62 7.39
CA ARG A 330 -2.29 7.29 7.63
C ARG A 330 -3.03 6.13 6.97
N GLY A 331 -4.29 6.33 6.59
CA GLY A 331 -5.09 5.30 5.93
C GLY A 331 -4.90 5.23 4.42
N VAL A 332 -4.54 6.35 3.77
CA VAL A 332 -4.37 6.46 2.32
C VAL A 332 -2.88 6.64 2.00
N PRO A 333 -2.33 6.03 0.93
CA PRO A 333 -0.94 6.27 0.57
C PRO A 333 -0.75 7.76 0.25
N GLY A 334 0.38 8.36 0.64
CA GLY A 334 0.66 9.81 0.55
C GLY A 334 0.83 10.37 -0.88
N VAL A 335 -0.01 9.97 -1.83
CA VAL A 335 0.05 10.27 -3.26
C VAL A 335 -0.73 11.54 -3.64
N TRP A 336 -0.63 12.56 -2.77
CA TRP A 336 -1.35 13.83 -2.86
C TRP A 336 -0.92 14.72 -4.02
N SER A 337 0.32 14.57 -4.48
CA SER A 337 0.91 15.33 -5.58
C SER A 337 1.87 14.46 -6.38
N VAL A 338 2.31 14.95 -7.54
CA VAL A 338 3.43 14.34 -8.29
C VAL A 338 4.65 14.20 -7.39
N ASN A 339 5.01 15.24 -6.63
CA ASN A 339 6.22 15.27 -5.81
C ASN A 339 6.15 14.30 -4.62
N SER A 340 5.01 14.23 -3.92
CA SER A 340 4.85 13.31 -2.80
C SER A 340 4.80 11.84 -3.26
N THR A 341 4.18 11.58 -4.40
CA THR A 341 4.18 10.25 -5.04
C THR A 341 5.58 9.86 -5.50
N ALA A 342 6.30 10.76 -6.18
CA ALA A 342 7.68 10.55 -6.60
C ALA A 342 8.61 10.24 -5.41
N SER A 343 8.44 10.97 -4.31
CA SER A 343 9.19 10.73 -3.06
C SER A 343 8.89 9.36 -2.45
N LEU A 344 7.64 8.90 -2.50
CA LEU A 344 7.27 7.54 -2.09
C LEU A 344 7.93 6.47 -2.97
N ILE A 345 7.91 6.65 -4.30
CA ILE A 345 8.58 5.76 -5.25
C ILE A 345 10.08 5.67 -4.96
N THR A 346 10.75 6.81 -4.76
CA THR A 346 12.18 6.85 -4.40
C THR A 346 12.45 6.08 -3.10
N ARG A 347 11.61 6.24 -2.07
CA ARG A 347 11.77 5.51 -0.81
C ARG A 347 11.62 4.00 -0.97
N VAL A 348 10.66 3.55 -1.78
CA VAL A 348 10.45 2.11 -2.04
C VAL A 348 11.65 1.54 -2.79
N LEU A 349 12.12 2.21 -3.83
CA LEU A 349 13.28 1.76 -4.61
C LEU A 349 14.60 1.79 -3.82
N GLY A 350 14.75 2.75 -2.90
CA GLY A 350 15.90 2.78 -1.99
C GLY A 350 16.03 1.52 -1.13
N ARG A 351 14.90 0.86 -0.78
CA ARG A 351 14.91 -0.40 -0.01
C ARG A 351 15.51 -1.58 -0.78
N ILE A 352 15.53 -1.52 -2.11
CA ILE A 352 16.17 -2.53 -2.97
C ILE A 352 17.52 -2.05 -3.52
N GLY A 353 18.12 -1.01 -2.91
CA GLY A 353 19.45 -0.52 -3.25
C GLY A 353 19.55 0.36 -4.49
N VAL A 354 18.44 0.93 -4.96
CA VAL A 354 18.47 1.88 -6.08
C VAL A 354 18.85 3.26 -5.57
N GLU A 355 19.94 3.81 -6.12
CA GLU A 355 20.37 5.19 -5.87
C GLU A 355 19.93 6.11 -7.00
N PHE A 356 19.41 7.28 -6.64
CA PHE A 356 19.08 8.34 -7.59
C PHE A 356 20.25 9.30 -7.72
N THR A 357 20.73 9.44 -8.94
CA THR A 357 21.78 10.36 -9.37
C THR A 357 21.17 11.52 -10.14
N ASP A 358 21.96 12.53 -10.50
CA ASP A 358 21.51 13.64 -11.36
C ASP A 358 20.89 13.15 -12.68
N HIS A 359 21.28 11.97 -13.18
CA HIS A 359 20.79 11.42 -14.44
C HIS A 359 19.34 10.92 -14.37
N ASN A 360 18.93 10.31 -13.25
CA ASN A 360 17.58 9.74 -13.05
C ASN A 360 16.78 10.45 -11.95
N ALA A 361 17.26 11.55 -11.37
CA ALA A 361 16.60 12.26 -10.27
C ALA A 361 15.13 12.62 -10.55
N ASN A 362 14.79 12.96 -11.80
CA ASN A 362 13.43 13.33 -12.20
C ASN A 362 12.57 12.15 -12.68
N SER A 363 13.16 10.96 -12.86
CA SER A 363 12.45 9.79 -13.41
C SER A 363 11.21 9.37 -12.58
N PRO A 364 11.18 9.43 -11.23
CA PRO A 364 9.96 9.11 -10.49
C PRO A 364 8.83 10.10 -10.78
N ALA A 365 9.14 11.39 -10.89
CA ALA A 365 8.17 12.41 -11.23
C ALA A 365 7.66 12.26 -12.67
N ARG A 366 8.54 11.87 -13.62
CA ARG A 366 8.14 11.55 -14.99
C ARG A 366 7.20 10.35 -15.05
N LEU A 367 7.49 9.27 -14.33
CA LEU A 367 6.58 8.11 -14.25
C LEU A 367 5.20 8.52 -13.73
N VAL A 368 5.14 9.34 -12.68
CA VAL A 368 3.85 9.77 -12.11
C VAL A 368 3.07 10.63 -13.10
N ARG A 369 3.72 11.57 -13.80
CA ARG A 369 3.08 12.37 -14.86
C ARG A 369 2.61 11.52 -16.04
N ALA A 370 3.40 10.52 -16.43
CA ALA A 370 3.02 9.57 -17.46
C ALA A 370 1.79 8.75 -17.05
N ALA A 371 1.69 8.36 -15.78
CA ALA A 371 0.51 7.68 -15.25
C ALA A 371 -0.73 8.59 -15.28
N GLU A 372 -0.60 9.85 -14.84
CA GLU A 372 -1.69 10.85 -14.89
C GLU A 372 -2.20 11.09 -16.32
N ALA A 373 -1.31 11.04 -17.32
CA ALA A 373 -1.66 11.16 -18.73
C ALA A 373 -2.09 9.84 -19.39
N GLY A 374 -1.97 8.71 -18.68
CA GLY A 374 -2.29 7.39 -19.20
C GLY A 374 -1.37 6.96 -20.34
N ILE A 375 -0.07 7.23 -20.22
CA ILE A 375 0.96 6.93 -21.23
C ILE A 375 2.17 6.19 -20.65
N CYS A 376 2.01 5.54 -19.50
CA CYS A 376 3.10 4.76 -18.92
C CYS A 376 3.60 3.68 -19.90
N SER A 377 4.89 3.39 -19.84
CA SER A 377 5.54 2.41 -20.71
C SER A 377 6.68 1.72 -19.95
N ALA A 378 7.22 0.64 -20.53
CA ALA A 378 8.42 -0.01 -20.01
C ALA A 378 9.63 0.96 -19.96
N HIS A 379 9.65 1.97 -20.83
CA HIS A 379 10.67 3.02 -20.84
C HIS A 379 10.60 3.84 -19.55
N HIS A 380 9.42 4.34 -19.17
CA HIS A 380 9.23 5.11 -17.93
C HIS A 380 9.67 4.34 -16.67
N LEU A 381 9.47 3.02 -16.63
CA LEU A 381 9.97 2.18 -15.54
C LEU A 381 11.48 1.96 -15.61
N SER A 382 12.03 1.72 -16.81
CA SER A 382 13.47 1.53 -17.02
C SER A 382 14.27 2.76 -16.65
N ASP A 383 13.70 3.95 -16.91
CA ASP A 383 14.24 5.27 -16.58
C ASP A 383 14.52 5.48 -15.08
N LEU A 384 13.86 4.71 -14.21
CA LEU A 384 14.12 4.74 -12.77
C LEU A 384 15.52 4.25 -12.43
N PHE A 385 16.15 3.47 -13.30
CA PHE A 385 17.38 2.74 -13.02
C PHE A 385 18.55 3.22 -13.91
N ALA A 386 19.27 4.27 -13.49
CA ALA A 386 20.39 4.83 -14.25
C ALA A 386 21.49 3.81 -14.60
N ASN A 387 21.71 2.82 -13.73
CA ASN A 387 22.75 1.79 -13.89
C ASN A 387 22.18 0.44 -14.40
N GLY A 388 20.98 0.45 -14.97
CA GLY A 388 20.24 -0.75 -15.35
C GLY A 388 19.41 -1.33 -14.22
N MET A 389 18.38 -2.08 -14.60
CA MET A 389 17.37 -2.62 -13.69
C MET A 389 17.95 -3.74 -12.80
N PRO A 390 17.79 -3.66 -11.46
CA PRO A 390 18.20 -4.72 -10.55
C PRO A 390 17.43 -6.02 -10.80
N GLN A 391 18.08 -7.17 -10.58
CA GLN A 391 17.43 -8.49 -10.69
C GLN A 391 16.24 -8.65 -9.73
N ALA A 392 16.27 -7.95 -8.59
CA ALA A 392 15.19 -7.95 -7.60
C ALA A 392 13.94 -7.19 -8.06
N PHE A 393 13.99 -6.45 -9.17
CA PHE A 393 12.85 -5.72 -9.70
C PHE A 393 12.13 -6.50 -10.82
N ASP A 394 10.87 -6.85 -10.59
CA ASP A 394 10.01 -7.51 -11.57
C ASP A 394 9.28 -6.48 -12.45
N MET A 395 9.82 -6.26 -13.66
CA MET A 395 9.22 -5.38 -14.67
C MET A 395 7.83 -5.84 -15.13
N ALA A 396 7.61 -7.16 -15.23
CA ALA A 396 6.34 -7.69 -15.73
C ALA A 396 5.22 -7.44 -14.71
N GLU A 397 5.50 -7.65 -13.43
CA GLU A 397 4.59 -7.31 -12.34
C GLU A 397 4.35 -5.80 -12.23
N ALA A 398 5.39 -4.96 -12.42
CA ALA A 398 5.20 -3.51 -12.41
C ALA A 398 4.27 -3.04 -13.56
N LEU A 399 4.47 -3.57 -14.77
CA LEU A 399 3.61 -3.27 -15.92
C LEU A 399 2.19 -3.79 -15.73
N SER A 400 1.98 -4.95 -15.10
CA SER A 400 0.64 -5.51 -14.84
C SER A 400 -0.20 -4.58 -13.95
N GLN A 401 0.42 -3.94 -12.95
CA GLN A 401 -0.26 -2.95 -12.09
C GLN A 401 -0.71 -1.71 -12.87
N LEU A 402 0.13 -1.22 -13.79
CA LEU A 402 -0.19 -0.07 -14.63
C LEU A 402 -1.26 -0.40 -15.68
N ASP A 403 -1.22 -1.61 -16.23
CA ASP A 403 -2.22 -2.12 -17.17
C ASP A 403 -3.59 -2.26 -16.50
N ALA A 404 -3.63 -2.84 -15.30
CA ALA A 404 -4.85 -2.96 -14.50
C ALA A 404 -5.51 -1.60 -14.24
N ALA A 405 -4.73 -0.54 -14.05
CA ALA A 405 -5.27 0.82 -13.89
C ALA A 405 -5.70 1.50 -15.20
N ASP A 406 -5.45 0.89 -16.37
CA ASP A 406 -5.61 1.47 -17.72
C ASP A 406 -4.75 2.75 -17.93
N VAL A 407 -3.57 2.79 -17.31
CA VAL A 407 -2.64 3.95 -17.42
C VAL A 407 -1.45 3.68 -18.33
N LEU A 408 -1.35 2.49 -18.90
CA LEU A 408 -0.36 2.20 -19.94
C LEU A 408 -0.70 2.94 -21.23
N LEU A 409 0.35 3.22 -22.01
CA LEU A 409 0.20 3.62 -23.39
C LEU A 409 -0.61 2.56 -24.15
N PRO A 410 -1.68 2.94 -24.89
CA PRO A 410 -2.53 1.97 -25.57
C PRO A 410 -1.74 1.06 -26.52
N ALA A 411 -1.86 -0.25 -26.32
CA ALA A 411 -1.24 -1.24 -27.18
C ALA A 411 -2.01 -1.37 -28.51
N ILE A 412 -1.40 -0.88 -29.58
CA ILE A 412 -1.76 -1.20 -30.98
C ILE A 412 -0.51 -1.77 -31.68
N PRO A 413 -0.67 -2.48 -32.82
CA PRO A 413 0.49 -2.96 -33.58
C PRO A 413 1.43 -1.79 -33.91
N ALA A 414 2.68 -1.90 -33.48
CA ALA A 414 3.69 -0.88 -33.74
C ALA A 414 3.94 -0.75 -35.24
N LEU A 415 4.00 0.49 -35.72
CA LEU A 415 4.36 0.79 -37.10
C LEU A 415 5.84 0.43 -37.31
N ASP A 416 6.19 -0.22 -38.41
CA ASP A 416 7.59 -0.48 -38.72
C ASP A 416 8.31 0.80 -39.20
N GLN A 417 9.63 0.82 -39.07
CA GLN A 417 10.46 1.98 -39.40
C GLN A 417 10.34 2.40 -40.87
N ALA A 418 10.25 1.44 -41.79
CA ALA A 418 10.21 1.72 -43.22
C ALA A 418 8.89 2.39 -43.60
N THR A 419 7.79 1.90 -43.04
CA THR A 419 6.46 2.51 -43.21
C THR A 419 6.41 3.90 -42.60
N ALA A 420 6.93 4.10 -41.38
CA ALA A 420 7.00 5.44 -40.77
C ALA A 420 7.78 6.44 -41.64
N THR A 421 8.92 5.99 -42.20
CA THR A 421 9.75 6.80 -43.09
C THR A 421 9.01 7.14 -44.39
N ALA A 422 8.32 6.17 -44.99
CA ALA A 422 7.52 6.39 -46.20
C ALA A 422 6.41 7.42 -45.98
N LEU A 423 5.71 7.36 -44.83
CA LEU A 423 4.68 8.33 -44.48
C LEU A 423 5.22 9.76 -44.40
N VAL A 424 6.42 9.96 -43.84
CA VAL A 424 7.06 11.29 -43.82
C VAL A 424 7.49 11.74 -45.21
N HIS A 425 8.00 10.83 -46.05
CA HIS A 425 8.33 11.15 -47.45
C HIS A 425 7.11 11.63 -48.22
N ASP A 426 5.99 10.93 -48.10
CA ASP A 426 4.74 11.30 -48.75
C ASP A 426 4.19 12.62 -48.18
N TYR A 427 4.19 12.78 -46.85
CA TYR A 427 3.81 14.03 -46.19
C TYR A 427 4.64 15.23 -46.69
N CYS A 428 5.96 15.09 -46.76
CA CYS A 428 6.88 16.13 -47.23
C CYS A 428 6.64 16.51 -48.69
N ARG A 429 6.32 15.52 -49.54
CA ARG A 429 5.99 15.73 -50.95
C ARG A 429 4.70 16.52 -51.09
N ASP A 430 3.66 16.10 -50.37
CA ASP A 430 2.31 16.66 -50.47
C ASP A 430 2.23 18.09 -49.88
N HIS A 431 3.04 18.38 -48.86
CA HIS A 431 3.06 19.69 -48.19
C HIS A 431 4.22 20.61 -48.65
N GLY A 432 4.95 20.22 -49.71
CA GLY A 432 5.96 21.05 -50.36
C GLY A 432 7.26 21.28 -49.59
N PHE A 433 7.59 20.42 -48.61
CA PHE A 433 8.86 20.50 -47.86
C PHE A 433 10.08 20.21 -48.74
N THR A 434 9.96 19.25 -49.67
CA THR A 434 11.03 18.95 -50.64
C THR A 434 11.30 20.14 -51.56
N ALA A 435 10.27 20.84 -52.00
CA ALA A 435 10.40 22.05 -52.83
C ALA A 435 11.03 23.22 -52.07
N ARG A 436 11.00 23.20 -50.74
CA ARG A 436 11.64 24.17 -49.84
C ARG A 436 13.08 23.77 -49.45
N GLY A 437 13.61 22.69 -50.04
CA GLY A 437 14.99 22.25 -49.82
C GLY A 437 15.22 21.45 -48.54
N TYR A 438 14.17 20.94 -47.89
CA TYR A 438 14.33 20.04 -46.75
C TYR A 438 14.91 18.69 -47.21
N PRO A 439 16.02 18.19 -46.61
CA PRO A 439 16.75 17.02 -47.09
C PRO A 439 16.09 15.71 -46.63
N VAL A 440 14.94 15.37 -47.22
CA VAL A 440 14.12 14.21 -46.84
C VAL A 440 14.91 12.88 -46.98
N GLU A 441 15.87 12.81 -47.90
CA GLU A 441 16.74 11.65 -48.11
C GLU A 441 17.72 11.38 -46.96
N GLN A 442 17.91 12.35 -46.06
CA GLN A 442 18.83 12.24 -44.92
C GLN A 442 18.11 11.88 -43.62
N LEU A 443 16.80 11.62 -43.66
CA LEU A 443 16.02 11.28 -42.48
C LEU A 443 16.62 10.09 -41.72
N ARG A 444 16.57 10.20 -40.41
CA ARG A 444 16.81 9.13 -39.44
C ARG A 444 15.56 8.97 -38.62
N ALA A 445 15.27 7.73 -38.24
CA ALA A 445 14.13 7.39 -37.42
C ALA A 445 14.63 6.83 -36.09
N ALA A 446 14.10 7.37 -34.99
CA ALA A 446 14.28 6.87 -33.64
C ALA A 446 12.94 6.42 -33.09
N ARG A 447 12.91 5.27 -32.40
CA ARG A 447 11.68 4.77 -31.77
C ARG A 447 11.40 5.60 -30.52
N ILE A 448 10.15 6.02 -30.36
CA ILE A 448 9.65 6.73 -29.18
C ILE A 448 8.36 6.07 -28.67
N ASP A 449 7.90 6.46 -27.49
CA ASP A 449 6.64 5.95 -26.95
C ASP A 449 5.47 6.37 -27.86
N GLY A 450 4.82 5.36 -28.45
CA GLY A 450 3.64 5.52 -29.30
C GLY A 450 3.95 5.84 -30.76
N GLY A 451 5.21 5.74 -31.19
CA GLY A 451 5.57 6.03 -32.58
C GLY A 451 7.06 6.18 -32.87
N TRP A 452 7.37 7.07 -33.80
CA TRP A 452 8.71 7.34 -34.31
C TRP A 452 8.99 8.85 -34.34
N ASP A 453 10.21 9.23 -33.98
CA ASP A 453 10.77 10.54 -34.25
C ASP A 453 11.63 10.49 -35.51
N LEU A 454 11.27 11.27 -36.53
CA LEU A 454 12.01 11.37 -37.78
C LEU A 454 12.64 12.75 -37.93
N TYR A 455 13.96 12.77 -37.93
CA TYR A 455 14.77 13.99 -37.94
C TYR A 455 15.91 13.90 -38.94
N VAL A 456 16.40 15.07 -39.37
CA VAL A 456 17.64 15.18 -40.16
C VAL A 456 18.79 15.40 -39.17
N PRO A 457 19.86 14.59 -39.21
CA PRO A 457 21.02 14.79 -38.34
C PRO A 457 21.70 16.14 -38.61
N VAL A 458 22.04 16.86 -37.54
CA VAL A 458 22.91 18.05 -37.62
C VAL A 458 24.38 17.65 -37.47
N ALA A 459 25.30 18.52 -37.92
CA ALA A 459 26.72 18.25 -37.85
C ALA A 459 27.20 18.15 -36.38
N PRO A 460 28.25 17.36 -36.08
CA PRO A 460 28.79 17.26 -34.73
C PRO A 460 29.17 18.65 -34.17
N GLY A 461 28.57 19.04 -33.05
CA GLY A 461 28.81 20.34 -32.40
C GLY A 461 27.73 21.41 -32.68
N GLU A 462 26.78 21.15 -33.56
CA GLU A 462 25.59 22.01 -33.76
C GLU A 462 24.43 21.54 -32.86
N ILE A 463 23.71 22.48 -32.25
CA ILE A 463 22.49 22.20 -31.48
C ILE A 463 21.31 22.44 -32.42
N PRO A 464 20.43 21.45 -32.67
CA PRO A 464 19.33 21.55 -33.62
C PRO A 464 18.14 22.30 -33.01
N ILE A 465 18.37 23.52 -32.55
CA ILE A 465 17.29 24.42 -32.12
C ILE A 465 16.57 24.90 -33.38
N ASP A 466 15.24 24.86 -33.37
CA ASP A 466 14.38 25.19 -34.51
C ASP A 466 14.42 24.23 -35.70
N ALA A 467 15.06 23.05 -35.54
CA ALA A 467 15.02 22.01 -36.56
C ALA A 467 13.60 21.43 -36.69
N THR A 468 13.11 21.30 -37.93
CA THR A 468 11.86 20.59 -38.19
C THR A 468 12.08 19.10 -37.97
N VAL A 469 11.19 18.47 -37.21
CA VAL A 469 11.14 17.01 -37.02
C VAL A 469 9.71 16.52 -37.25
N PHE A 470 9.57 15.23 -37.57
CA PHE A 470 8.29 14.61 -37.85
C PHE A 470 8.04 13.50 -36.84
N LEU A 471 6.99 13.64 -36.04
CA LEU A 471 6.55 12.58 -35.15
C LEU A 471 5.49 11.75 -35.87
N VAL A 472 5.70 10.43 -35.95
CA VAL A 472 4.80 9.50 -36.63
C VAL A 472 4.24 8.53 -35.60
N ALA A 473 2.95 8.65 -35.32
CA ALA A 473 2.28 7.78 -34.37
C ALA A 473 2.03 6.38 -34.96
N ASP A 474 1.91 5.38 -34.09
CA ASP A 474 1.67 4.00 -34.52
C ASP A 474 0.32 3.81 -35.25
N ASP A 475 -0.61 4.77 -35.10
CA ASP A 475 -1.85 4.85 -35.87
C ASP A 475 -1.67 5.48 -37.26
N GLY A 476 -0.43 5.79 -37.66
CA GLY A 476 -0.06 6.35 -38.97
C GLY A 476 -0.20 7.87 -39.07
N VAL A 477 -0.54 8.57 -37.98
CA VAL A 477 -0.66 10.05 -37.99
C VAL A 477 0.73 10.68 -38.01
N VAL A 478 0.97 11.59 -38.96
CA VAL A 478 2.21 12.37 -39.07
C VAL A 478 1.99 13.78 -38.50
N GLU A 479 2.81 14.18 -37.53
CA GLU A 479 2.78 15.49 -36.87
C GLU A 479 4.12 16.22 -37.11
N PRO A 480 4.19 17.20 -38.03
CA PRO A 480 5.38 18.04 -38.14
C PRO A 480 5.46 18.97 -36.93
N THR A 481 6.65 19.07 -36.34
CA THR A 481 6.90 19.94 -35.20
C THR A 481 8.31 20.50 -35.27
N THR A 482 8.62 21.40 -34.36
CA THR A 482 9.92 22.05 -34.26
C THR A 482 10.58 21.65 -32.95
N MET A 483 11.82 21.17 -33.03
CA MET A 483 12.59 20.71 -31.89
C MET A 483 12.95 21.88 -30.97
N HIS A 484 12.41 21.88 -29.74
CA HIS A 484 12.71 22.88 -28.70
C HIS A 484 13.00 22.20 -27.36
N ASP A 485 12.03 21.40 -26.87
CA ASP A 485 12.10 20.63 -25.63
C ASP A 485 11.69 19.18 -25.95
N PRO A 486 12.66 18.27 -26.20
CA PRO A 486 12.37 16.90 -26.60
C PRO A 486 11.50 16.14 -25.59
N GLU A 487 11.75 16.31 -24.29
CA GLU A 487 10.98 15.61 -23.24
C GLU A 487 9.51 16.03 -23.29
N LYS A 488 9.24 17.34 -23.28
CA LYS A 488 7.87 17.85 -23.35
C LYS A 488 7.19 17.47 -24.67
N MET A 489 7.92 17.55 -25.78
CA MET A 489 7.42 17.24 -27.11
C MET A 489 6.96 15.78 -27.21
N PHE A 490 7.79 14.82 -26.76
CA PHE A 490 7.45 13.40 -26.79
C PHE A 490 6.30 13.07 -25.83
N PHE A 491 6.28 13.68 -24.65
CA PHE A 491 5.17 13.55 -23.70
C PHE A 491 3.84 14.00 -24.31
N ASP A 492 3.80 15.17 -24.93
CA ASP A 492 2.60 15.74 -25.54
C ASP A 492 2.13 14.88 -26.73
N PHE A 493 3.06 14.34 -27.52
CA PHE A 493 2.78 13.43 -28.62
C PHE A 493 2.15 12.12 -28.15
N ALA A 494 2.78 11.43 -27.20
CA ALA A 494 2.27 10.18 -26.64
C ALA A 494 0.87 10.40 -26.01
N SER A 495 0.67 11.54 -25.34
CA SER A 495 -0.62 11.92 -24.76
C SER A 495 -1.70 12.12 -25.82
N ARG A 496 -1.39 12.79 -26.94
CA ARG A 496 -2.34 12.95 -28.06
C ARG A 496 -2.67 11.60 -28.69
N PHE A 497 -1.66 10.77 -28.95
CA PHE A 497 -1.84 9.42 -29.48
C PHE A 497 -2.77 8.58 -28.58
N ALA A 498 -2.47 8.51 -27.28
CA ALA A 498 -3.25 7.72 -26.34
C ALA A 498 -4.72 8.17 -26.25
N ASN A 499 -4.95 9.49 -26.26
CA ASN A 499 -6.30 10.06 -26.28
C ASN A 499 -7.06 9.72 -27.56
N ARG A 500 -6.41 9.70 -28.73
CA ARG A 500 -7.04 9.28 -29.99
C ARG A 500 -7.50 7.83 -29.93
N ILE A 501 -6.61 6.92 -29.50
CA ILE A 501 -6.91 5.49 -29.43
C ILE A 501 -8.03 5.19 -28.42
N ARG A 502 -8.00 5.80 -27.23
CA ARG A 502 -9.04 5.60 -26.22
C ARG A 502 -10.42 6.11 -26.65
N ARG A 503 -10.49 7.18 -27.45
CA ARG A 503 -11.77 7.70 -27.99
C ARG A 503 -12.37 6.84 -29.10
N GLN A 504 -11.58 5.96 -29.71
CA GLN A 504 -12.05 5.03 -30.74
C GLN A 504 -12.60 3.72 -30.17
N ARG A 505 -12.37 3.46 -28.87
CA ARG A 505 -12.95 2.35 -28.10
C ARG A 505 -14.27 2.80 -27.48
#